data_AF-A0A2H1FCY1-F1
#
_entry.id   AF-A0A2H1FCY1-F1
#
_cell.length_a   1.000
_cell.length_b   1.000
_cell.length_c   1.000
_cell.angle_alpha   90.00
_cell.angle_beta   90.00
_cell.angle_gamma   90.00
#
_symmetry.space_group_name_H-M   'P 1'
#
loop_
_entity.id
_entity.type
_entity.pdbx_description
1 polymer ?
#
loop_
_entity_poly.entity_id
_entity_poly.type
_entity_poly.pdbx_seq_one_letter_code
_entity_poly.pdbx_strand_id
1 'polypeptide(L)'
;MKRKNPLLPIRILTTSIKLGIVVSDFMKLDHDLRFKILEKVGIYSARFSISEPQILLTTKEVLAMPKAVTEGRRTSAYKYLGVSYIQDNVVFVNVRKIQDEKMLENTIVHELIHMRFPYMSHGRRFNKMVRRGLAGWTFKPYSKRR
;
A
#
# COMPACT_ATOMS: atom_id res chain seq x y z
N MET A 1 6.92 2.27 28.97
CA MET A 1 7.92 1.59 28.11
C MET A 1 7.28 1.29 26.74
N LYS A 2 7.37 2.20 25.75
CA LYS A 2 6.73 2.04 24.43
C LYS A 2 7.68 1.27 23.50
N ARG A 3 7.37 0.00 23.21
CA ARG A 3 8.09 -0.79 22.18
C ARG A 3 7.74 -0.23 20.80
N LYS A 4 8.64 0.54 20.19
CA LYS A 4 8.58 0.90 18.77
C LYS A 4 8.88 -0.36 17.95
N ASN A 5 7.86 -0.96 17.33
CA ASN A 5 8.06 -1.98 16.30
C ASN A 5 8.48 -1.29 14.99
N PRO A 6 9.69 -1.52 14.46
CA PRO A 6 10.04 -1.00 13.16
C PRO A 6 9.48 -1.95 12.08
N LEU A 7 8.40 -1.54 11.42
CA LEU A 7 8.02 -2.13 10.14
C LEU A 7 9.14 -1.80 9.13
N LEU A 8 9.93 -2.80 8.78
CA LEU A 8 11.02 -2.68 7.81
C LEU A 8 10.42 -2.60 6.40
N PRO A 9 10.73 -1.56 5.61
CA PRO A 9 10.29 -1.49 4.23
C PRO A 9 11.05 -2.50 3.37
N ILE A 10 10.38 -3.05 2.38
CA ILE A 10 10.97 -3.88 1.32
C ILE A 10 12.05 -3.04 0.61
N ARG A 11 13.33 -3.33 0.89
CA ARG A 11 14.48 -2.88 0.10
C ARG A 11 14.75 -3.95 -0.95
N ILE A 12 14.66 -3.60 -2.22
CA ILE A 12 15.19 -4.44 -3.30
C ILE A 12 16.60 -3.91 -3.62
N LEU A 13 17.60 -4.79 -3.49
CA LEU A 13 18.92 -4.64 -4.09
C LEU A 13 18.76 -4.88 -5.59
N THR A 14 18.94 -3.85 -6.42
CA THR A 14 19.13 -4.04 -7.86
C THR A 14 20.50 -3.55 -8.23
N THR A 15 21.36 -4.53 -8.50
CA THR A 15 22.69 -4.44 -9.10
C THR A 15 22.62 -3.62 -10.39
N SER A 16 23.47 -2.60 -10.52
CA SER A 16 23.59 -1.81 -11.74
C SER A 16 24.22 -2.62 -12.87
N ILE A 17 23.55 -2.67 -14.02
CA ILE A 17 24.17 -2.94 -15.33
C ILE A 17 23.86 -1.71 -16.21
N LYS A 18 24.91 -1.05 -16.69
CA LYS A 18 24.85 0.09 -17.63
C LYS A 18 24.64 -0.42 -19.05
N LEU A 19 23.62 0.08 -19.75
CA LEU A 19 23.60 0.59 -21.14
C LEU A 19 22.16 0.61 -21.66
N GLY A 20 21.74 1.76 -22.21
CA GLY A 20 20.38 1.99 -22.73
C GLY A 20 19.58 2.89 -21.80
N ILE A 21 19.11 4.03 -22.31
CA ILE A 21 18.14 4.88 -21.62
C ILE A 21 16.87 4.04 -21.49
N VAL A 22 16.70 3.35 -20.34
CA VAL A 22 15.42 2.76 -19.98
C VAL A 22 14.55 3.94 -19.53
N VAL A 23 13.81 4.52 -20.47
CA VAL A 23 12.64 5.33 -20.12
C VAL A 23 11.67 4.34 -19.46
N SER A 24 11.75 4.22 -18.14
CA SER A 24 10.74 3.49 -17.40
C SER A 24 9.52 4.40 -17.38
N ASP A 25 8.59 4.15 -18.31
CA ASP A 25 7.31 4.83 -18.33
C ASP A 25 6.53 4.40 -17.08
N PHE A 26 6.57 5.26 -16.06
CA PHE A 26 5.71 5.13 -14.90
C PHE A 26 4.27 5.44 -15.31
N MET A 27 3.31 4.84 -14.60
CA MET A 27 1.91 5.16 -14.81
C MET A 27 1.67 6.66 -14.58
N LYS A 28 0.98 7.30 -15.52
CA LYS A 28 0.56 8.69 -15.40
C LYS A 28 -0.77 8.75 -14.67
N LEU A 29 -0.83 9.53 -13.59
CA LEU A 29 -2.07 9.72 -12.85
C LEU A 29 -3.00 10.65 -13.62
N ASP A 30 -4.05 10.09 -14.20
CA ASP A 30 -5.20 10.78 -14.77
C ASP A 30 -6.50 10.39 -14.04
N HIS A 31 -7.65 10.88 -14.52
CA HIS A 31 -8.94 10.60 -13.90
C HIS A 31 -9.34 9.12 -14.02
N ASP A 32 -9.04 8.47 -15.14
CA ASP A 32 -9.38 7.07 -15.39
C ASP A 32 -8.58 6.14 -14.48
N LEU A 33 -7.26 6.36 -14.37
CA LEU A 33 -6.42 5.61 -13.47
C LEU A 33 -6.81 5.84 -12.00
N ARG A 34 -7.15 7.08 -11.62
CA ARG A 34 -7.65 7.37 -10.27
C ARG A 34 -8.92 6.57 -9.98
N PHE A 35 -9.89 6.59 -10.89
CA PHE A 35 -11.14 5.85 -10.75
C PHE A 35 -10.87 4.34 -10.60
N LYS A 36 -10.02 3.77 -11.47
CA LYS A 36 -9.63 2.36 -11.43
C LYS A 36 -8.98 1.96 -10.10
N ILE A 37 -8.12 2.83 -9.54
CA ILE A 37 -7.49 2.57 -8.24
C ILE A 37 -8.54 2.54 -7.13
N LEU A 38 -9.46 3.50 -7.11
CA LEU A 38 -10.52 3.56 -6.10
C LEU A 38 -11.46 2.35 -6.20
N GLU A 39 -11.85 1.95 -7.41
CA GLU A 39 -12.66 0.74 -7.64
C GLU A 39 -11.96 -0.51 -7.08
N LYS A 40 -10.68 -0.72 -7.40
CA LYS A 40 -9.90 -1.84 -6.85
C LYS A 40 -9.84 -1.80 -5.33
N VAL A 41 -9.62 -0.62 -4.74
CA VAL A 41 -9.57 -0.45 -3.29
C VAL A 41 -10.91 -0.83 -2.66
N GLY A 42 -12.04 -0.40 -3.23
CA GLY A 42 -13.37 -0.80 -2.76
C GLY A 42 -13.57 -2.32 -2.82
N ILE A 43 -13.25 -2.95 -3.96
CA ILE A 43 -13.35 -4.40 -4.15
C ILE A 43 -12.51 -5.15 -3.11
N TYR A 44 -11.23 -4.80 -2.95
CA TYR A 44 -10.36 -5.48 -2.00
C TYR A 44 -10.72 -5.19 -0.55
N SER A 45 -11.19 -3.98 -0.22
CA SER A 45 -11.65 -3.64 1.13
C SER A 45 -12.84 -4.50 1.54
N ALA A 46 -13.82 -4.67 0.65
CA ALA A 46 -14.94 -5.58 0.84
C ALA A 46 -14.48 -7.02 1.01
N ARG A 47 -13.60 -7.52 0.12
CA ARG A 47 -13.03 -8.88 0.24
C ARG A 47 -12.29 -9.08 1.55
N PHE A 48 -11.59 -8.06 2.04
CA PHE A 48 -10.78 -8.15 3.25
C PHE A 48 -11.57 -7.86 4.53
N SER A 49 -12.86 -7.55 4.41
CA SER A 49 -13.72 -7.15 5.52
C SER A 49 -13.09 -6.00 6.33
N ILE A 50 -12.59 -4.99 5.65
CA ILE A 50 -12.09 -3.74 6.25
C ILE A 50 -12.94 -2.57 5.77
N SER A 51 -12.97 -1.49 6.57
CA SER A 51 -13.48 -0.21 6.08
C SER A 51 -12.63 0.27 4.92
N GLU A 52 -13.26 0.86 3.91
CA GLU A 52 -12.53 1.45 2.80
C GLU A 52 -11.65 2.61 3.31
N PRO A 53 -10.33 2.58 3.07
CA PRO A 53 -9.44 3.64 3.51
C PRO A 53 -9.48 4.85 2.58
N GLN A 54 -9.18 6.03 3.11
CA GLN A 54 -8.90 7.20 2.27
C GLN A 54 -7.61 6.96 1.48
N ILE A 55 -7.67 7.11 0.16
CA ILE A 55 -6.53 6.88 -0.72
C ILE A 55 -5.85 8.18 -1.10
N LEU A 56 -4.53 8.21 -0.92
CA LEU A 56 -3.62 9.24 -1.40
C LEU A 56 -2.79 8.64 -2.53
N LEU A 57 -2.66 9.33 -3.65
CA LEU A 57 -1.98 8.86 -4.87
C LEU A 57 -0.69 9.63 -5.17
N THR A 58 -0.51 10.78 -4.51
CA THR A 58 0.66 11.63 -4.69
C THR A 58 1.28 12.04 -3.36
N THR A 59 2.58 12.32 -3.37
CA THR A 59 3.26 12.90 -2.21
C THR A 59 2.70 14.27 -1.84
N LYS A 60 2.15 15.02 -2.81
CA LYS A 60 1.45 16.29 -2.57
C LYS A 60 0.20 16.08 -1.70
N GLU A 61 -0.60 15.06 -1.98
CA GLU A 61 -1.77 14.72 -1.15
C GLU A 61 -1.35 14.28 0.25
N VAL A 62 -0.27 13.49 0.40
CA VAL A 62 0.32 13.17 1.72
C VAL A 62 0.71 14.44 2.48
N LEU A 63 1.33 15.41 1.80
CA LEU A 63 1.72 16.70 2.38
C LEU A 63 0.55 17.66 2.57
N ALA A 64 -0.63 17.40 2.01
CA ALA A 64 -1.84 18.19 2.26
C ALA A 64 -2.60 17.69 3.50
N MET A 65 -2.46 16.41 3.85
CA MET A 65 -3.07 15.85 5.06
C MET A 65 -2.56 16.54 6.34
N PRO A 66 -3.36 16.55 7.42
CA PRO A 66 -2.88 16.95 8.73
C PRO A 66 -1.62 16.17 9.14
N LYS A 67 -0.70 16.84 9.84
CA LYS A 67 0.59 16.23 10.24
C LYS A 67 0.39 14.98 11.11
N ALA A 68 -0.61 14.99 11.98
CA ALA A 68 -0.94 13.87 12.87
C ALA A 68 -1.29 12.59 12.09
N VAL A 69 -2.09 12.70 11.03
CA VAL A 69 -2.54 11.56 10.21
C VAL A 69 -1.38 10.88 9.48
N THR A 70 -0.40 11.66 9.03
CA THR A 70 0.72 11.15 8.23
C THR A 70 2.02 11.03 9.02
N GLU A 71 1.92 11.02 10.35
CA GLU A 71 3.07 11.02 11.25
C GLU A 71 4.00 9.82 10.99
N GLY A 72 5.31 10.02 11.24
CA GLY A 72 6.33 8.99 11.12
C GLY A 72 6.80 8.71 9.69
N ARG A 73 5.96 8.90 8.66
CA ARG A 73 6.30 8.63 7.25
C ARG A 73 6.08 9.78 6.27
N ARG A 74 5.42 10.88 6.67
CA ARG A 74 5.16 12.05 5.81
C ARG A 74 6.36 12.51 4.96
N THR A 75 7.51 12.73 5.57
CA THR A 75 8.72 13.25 4.90
C THR A 75 9.51 12.18 4.14
N SER A 76 9.18 10.90 4.32
CA SER A 76 9.86 9.77 3.67
C SER A 76 8.97 8.97 2.73
N ALA A 77 7.70 9.35 2.57
CA ALA A 77 6.70 8.66 1.75
C ALA A 77 7.20 8.41 0.31
N TYR A 78 7.92 9.38 -0.27
CA TYR A 78 8.51 9.29 -1.61
C TYR A 78 9.46 8.09 -1.82
N LYS A 79 9.99 7.51 -0.74
CA LYS A 79 10.88 6.34 -0.81
C LYS A 79 10.09 5.06 -1.10
N TYR A 80 8.82 5.00 -0.76
CA TYR A 80 8.00 3.79 -0.79
C TYR A 80 7.08 3.72 -2.01
N LEU A 81 6.67 2.49 -2.37
CA LEU A 81 5.61 2.23 -3.34
C LEU A 81 4.22 2.48 -2.71
N GLY A 82 4.09 2.19 -1.42
CA GLY A 82 2.89 2.48 -0.65
C GLY A 82 3.21 2.65 0.83
N VAL A 83 2.27 3.23 1.57
CA VAL A 83 2.32 3.38 3.03
C VAL A 83 0.90 3.27 3.61
N SER A 84 0.73 2.43 4.62
CA SER A 84 -0.51 2.34 5.40
C SER A 84 -0.41 3.16 6.70
N TYR A 85 -1.21 4.21 6.83
CA TYR A 85 -1.41 4.99 8.06
C TYR A 85 -2.59 4.40 8.83
N ILE A 86 -2.32 3.27 9.49
CA ILE A 86 -3.36 2.38 10.05
C ILE A 86 -4.32 3.09 11.01
N GLN A 87 -3.80 3.98 11.86
CA GLN A 87 -4.59 4.65 12.91
C GLN A 87 -5.69 5.55 12.35
N ASP A 88 -5.47 6.13 11.17
CA ASP A 88 -6.35 7.12 10.56
C ASP A 88 -7.14 6.55 9.37
N ASN A 89 -7.05 5.24 9.11
CA ASN A 89 -7.66 4.59 7.96
C ASN A 89 -7.26 5.25 6.61
N VAL A 90 -5.98 5.57 6.45
CA VAL A 90 -5.43 6.21 5.24
C VAL A 90 -4.36 5.34 4.61
N VAL A 91 -4.39 5.21 3.29
CA VAL A 91 -3.37 4.49 2.51
C VAL A 91 -2.82 5.41 1.43
N PHE A 92 -1.50 5.48 1.33
CA PHE A 92 -0.78 6.12 0.24
C PHE A 92 -0.31 5.07 -0.76
N VAL A 93 -0.56 5.30 -2.05
CA VAL A 93 -0.01 4.52 -3.18
C VAL A 93 0.74 5.48 -4.08
N ASN A 94 2.05 5.30 -4.22
CA ASN A 94 2.91 6.20 -4.97
C ASN A 94 2.89 5.86 -6.46
N VAL A 95 1.86 6.33 -7.17
CA VAL A 95 1.63 6.03 -8.59
C VAL A 95 2.85 6.37 -9.46
N ARG A 96 3.61 7.42 -9.11
CA ARG A 96 4.84 7.82 -9.82
C ARG A 96 5.97 6.79 -9.78
N LYS A 97 5.86 5.74 -8.95
CA LYS A 97 6.84 4.64 -8.85
C LYS A 97 6.27 3.31 -9.35
N ILE A 98 5.03 3.30 -9.81
CA ILE A 98 4.37 2.11 -10.34
C ILE A 98 4.59 2.07 -11.85
N GLN A 99 5.10 0.94 -12.34
CA GLN A 99 5.42 0.74 -13.75
C GLN A 99 4.27 0.11 -14.52
N ASP A 100 3.52 -0.78 -13.88
CA ASP A 100 2.45 -1.53 -14.54
C ASP A 100 1.29 -1.84 -13.58
N GLU A 101 0.21 -2.36 -14.16
CA GLU A 101 -1.02 -2.73 -13.45
C GLU A 101 -0.79 -3.82 -12.39
N LYS A 102 0.12 -4.76 -12.65
CA LYS A 102 0.42 -5.87 -11.74
C LYS A 102 1.09 -5.34 -10.47
N MET A 103 2.02 -4.41 -10.64
CA MET A 103 2.70 -3.71 -9.55
C MET A 103 1.71 -2.82 -8.78
N LEU A 104 0.80 -2.14 -9.48
CA LEU A 104 -0.27 -1.37 -8.86
C LEU A 104 -1.14 -2.24 -7.95
N GLU A 105 -1.67 -3.34 -8.49
CA GLU A 105 -2.57 -4.24 -7.77
C GLU A 105 -1.87 -4.91 -6.59
N ASN A 106 -0.63 -5.38 -6.78
CA ASN A 106 0.17 -5.91 -5.69
C ASN A 106 0.43 -4.88 -4.59
N THR A 107 0.66 -3.61 -4.93
CA THR A 107 0.86 -2.53 -3.96
C THR A 107 -0.42 -2.25 -3.18
N ILE A 108 -1.58 -2.17 -3.86
CA ILE A 108 -2.88 -1.98 -3.22
C ILE A 108 -3.15 -3.13 -2.23
N VAL A 109 -3.04 -4.38 -2.69
CA VAL A 109 -3.29 -5.55 -1.83
C VAL A 109 -2.31 -5.58 -0.64
N HIS A 110 -1.04 -5.24 -0.86
CA HIS A 110 -0.03 -5.18 0.21
C HIS A 110 -0.47 -4.24 1.34
N GLU A 111 -0.81 -3.00 1.00
CA GLU A 111 -1.20 -1.99 1.98
C GLU A 111 -2.53 -2.34 2.66
N LEU A 112 -3.52 -2.83 1.92
CA LEU A 112 -4.80 -3.24 2.50
C LEU A 112 -4.67 -4.47 3.44
N ILE A 113 -3.69 -5.35 3.22
CA ILE A 113 -3.39 -6.43 4.16
C ILE A 113 -2.77 -5.89 5.46
N HIS A 114 -1.99 -4.80 5.42
CA HIS A 114 -1.56 -4.10 6.65
C HIS A 114 -2.74 -3.46 7.38
N MET A 115 -3.71 -2.90 6.65
CA MET A 115 -4.95 -2.38 7.25
C MET A 115 -5.72 -3.50 7.97
N ARG A 116 -5.79 -4.68 7.37
CA ARG A 116 -6.47 -5.84 7.96
C ARG A 116 -5.70 -6.47 9.13
N PHE A 117 -4.38 -6.53 9.04
CA PHE A 117 -3.53 -7.15 10.06
C PHE A 117 -2.41 -6.19 10.52
N PRO A 118 -2.74 -5.13 11.29
CA PRO A 118 -1.79 -4.08 11.71
C PRO A 118 -0.52 -4.57 12.41
N TYR A 119 -0.61 -5.73 13.07
CA TYR A 119 0.46 -6.31 13.87
C TYR A 119 1.35 -7.27 13.08
N MET A 120 1.03 -7.55 11.82
CA MET A 120 1.74 -8.54 11.00
C MET A 120 2.95 -7.92 10.32
N SER A 121 4.15 -8.36 10.69
CA SER A 121 5.37 -7.95 10.02
C SER A 121 5.54 -8.62 8.65
N HIS A 122 6.32 -7.98 7.78
CA HIS A 122 6.75 -8.53 6.50
C HIS A 122 7.50 -9.85 6.69
N GLY A 123 6.92 -10.94 6.19
CA GLY A 123 7.47 -12.28 6.33
C GLY A 123 6.62 -13.33 5.63
N ARG A 124 6.96 -14.61 5.78
CA ARG A 124 6.28 -15.71 5.07
C ARG A 124 4.76 -15.70 5.23
N ARG A 125 4.27 -15.42 6.45
CA ARG A 125 2.84 -15.34 6.75
C ARG A 125 2.18 -14.17 6.02
N PHE A 126 2.77 -12.97 6.10
CA PHE A 126 2.28 -11.79 5.39
C PHE A 126 2.25 -12.01 3.88
N ASN A 127 3.34 -12.50 3.30
CA ASN A 127 3.42 -12.78 1.86
C ASN A 127 2.39 -13.83 1.41
N LYS A 128 2.07 -14.80 2.28
CA LYS A 128 0.98 -15.75 2.03
C LYS A 128 -0.38 -15.05 1.98
N MET A 129 -0.63 -14.08 2.85
CA MET A 129 -1.88 -13.32 2.84
C MET A 129 -2.01 -12.42 1.61
N VAL A 130 -0.94 -11.73 1.20
CA VAL A 130 -0.93 -10.95 -0.05
C VAL A 130 -1.24 -11.83 -1.27
N ARG A 131 -0.58 -12.99 -1.41
CA ARG A 131 -0.87 -13.93 -2.51
C ARG A 131 -2.33 -14.42 -2.50
N ARG A 132 -2.88 -14.69 -1.31
CA ARG A 132 -4.29 -15.09 -1.17
C ARG A 132 -5.24 -13.96 -1.57
N GLY A 133 -4.93 -12.72 -1.21
CA GLY A 133 -5.68 -11.54 -1.63
C GLY A 133 -5.68 -11.37 -3.15
N LEU A 134 -4.50 -11.47 -3.78
CA LEU A 134 -4.37 -11.42 -5.24
C LEU A 134 -5.13 -12.55 -5.94
N ALA A 135 -5.16 -13.74 -5.35
CA ALA A 135 -5.95 -14.87 -5.86
C ALA A 135 -7.48 -14.73 -5.64
N GLY A 136 -7.95 -13.59 -5.12
CA GLY A 136 -9.39 -13.29 -4.96
C GLY A 136 -10.01 -13.83 -3.68
N TRP A 137 -9.22 -14.29 -2.70
CA TRP A 137 -9.77 -14.82 -1.46
C TRP A 137 -10.41 -13.72 -0.60
N THR A 138 -11.60 -14.02 -0.09
CA THR A 138 -12.32 -13.23 0.91
C THR A 138 -11.98 -13.66 2.34
N PHE A 139 -11.85 -12.68 3.23
CA PHE A 139 -11.71 -12.89 4.67
C PHE A 139 -13.05 -12.70 5.35
N LYS A 140 -13.39 -13.60 6.28
CA LYS A 140 -14.56 -13.40 7.13
C LYS A 140 -14.39 -12.14 7.99
N PRO A 141 -15.48 -11.42 8.34
CA PRO A 141 -15.43 -10.33 9.30
C PRO A 141 -14.71 -10.76 10.59
N TYR A 142 -14.01 -9.81 11.23
CA TYR A 142 -13.32 -10.12 12.46
C TYR A 142 -14.35 -10.53 13.52
N SER A 143 -14.22 -11.74 14.06
CA SER A 143 -14.98 -12.17 15.23
C SER A 143 -14.00 -12.32 16.38
N LYS A 144 -14.28 -11.62 17.48
CA LYS A 144 -13.57 -11.86 18.73
C LYS A 144 -13.94 -13.29 19.16
N ARG A 145 -12.95 -14.18 19.31
CA ARG A 145 -13.19 -15.51 19.89
C ARG A 145 -13.84 -15.29 21.27
N ARG A 146 -14.99 -15.92 21.47
CA ARG A 146 -15.63 -16.02 22.80
C ARG A 146 -14.80 -16.93 23.69
#